data_AF-A0A9E1VQQ8-F1
#
_entry.id   AF-A0A9E1VQQ8-F1
#
_cell.length_a   1.000
_cell.length_b   1.000
_cell.length_c   1.000
_cell.angle_alpha   90.00
_cell.angle_beta   90.00
_cell.angle_gamma   90.00
#
_symmetry.space_group_name_H-M   'P 1'
#
loop_
_entity.id
_entity.type
_entity.pdbx_description
1 polymer ?
#
loop_
_entity_poly.entity_id
_entity_poly.type
_entity_poly.pdbx_seq_one_letter_code
_entity_poly.pdbx_strand_id
1 'polypeptide(L)'
;MATSGDSSTSAADDPYGDPFGGAYENSGEEDISKDKEAYDPFAGMYDDEENAPVSENKEAYDPFAGMYEDEKNAPVSENEEAYDPFAGMYEDEEFTESTDSFADSDIIGVTQVDVVEDSYWLTSAGIEDIRKIHLYLESLPEIGKVDSLVTVTDVASDLSGHKLNDLELAFMSLMLSQENKELLLDPYIDEKNNQTRITMRVNETQGELNRQELLERIRSYAINDAGFTEEQVNFTGILVLYNNMLQSLFHSQIMTMGTVFLGIMTMFMILFRSISISLIAITPNFLAAGVVLGGMGIAGIPLDMMTITIAAITVGIGVDHAIHYITRFKREFEVDRDYVASMHRAHASIGRALFYTAITIIMGFSILALSNFIPSVYFGLLTALAMLAALLGSMTLLPKLILIFKPLGK
;
A
#
# COMPACT_ATOMS: atom_id res chain seq x y z
N MET A 1 -87.37 30.32 25.21
CA MET A 1 -86.67 30.05 23.93
C MET A 1 -85.43 29.24 24.30
N ALA A 2 -85.49 27.91 24.32
CA ALA A 2 -85.24 26.97 23.20
C ALA A 2 -83.75 26.97 22.78
N THR A 3 -82.97 25.88 22.64
CA THR A 3 -83.12 24.40 22.73
C THR A 3 -81.71 23.76 22.56
N SER A 4 -81.54 22.48 22.97
CA SER A 4 -80.58 21.42 22.52
C SER A 4 -79.06 21.65 22.73
N GLY A 5 -78.26 20.77 23.36
CA GLY A 5 -77.97 19.34 23.08
C GLY A 5 -76.71 19.27 22.17
N ASP A 6 -75.70 18.40 22.26
CA ASP A 6 -75.33 17.19 23.01
C ASP A 6 -73.85 16.86 22.67
N SER A 7 -73.21 15.94 23.42
CA SER A 7 -72.09 15.01 23.03
C SER A 7 -70.71 15.59 22.62
N SER A 8 -69.62 15.36 23.40
CA SER A 8 -68.63 14.23 23.35
C SER A 8 -67.85 14.14 22.02
N THR A 9 -66.51 14.08 21.96
CA THR A 9 -65.65 12.95 22.38
C THR A 9 -64.16 13.32 22.35
N SER A 10 -63.36 12.56 23.10
CA SER A 10 -61.90 12.61 23.22
C SER A 10 -61.17 11.78 22.16
N ALA A 11 -59.92 12.12 21.85
CA ALA A 11 -58.78 11.24 21.53
C ALA A 11 -57.64 12.12 20.97
N ALA A 12 -56.35 11.89 21.14
CA ALA A 12 -55.51 11.06 21.97
C ALA A 12 -54.10 11.63 21.76
N ASP A 13 -53.27 11.65 22.80
CA ASP A 13 -51.87 12.10 22.71
C ASP A 13 -51.07 11.20 21.75
N ASP A 14 -50.39 11.80 20.78
CA ASP A 14 -49.34 11.18 19.97
C ASP A 14 -47.98 11.47 20.61
N PRO A 15 -47.26 10.47 21.16
CA PRO A 15 -46.01 10.71 21.86
C PRO A 15 -44.75 10.70 20.97
N TYR A 16 -44.86 10.72 19.63
CA TYR A 16 -43.68 10.75 18.74
C TYR A 16 -43.78 11.81 17.63
N GLY A 17 -43.61 13.08 18.03
CA GLY A 17 -43.40 14.21 17.10
C GLY A 17 -41.98 14.23 16.51
N ASP A 18 -41.92 14.47 15.19
CA ASP A 18 -40.72 14.60 14.35
C ASP A 18 -39.74 15.70 14.84
N PRO A 19 -38.46 15.39 15.14
CA PRO A 19 -37.51 16.34 15.71
C PRO A 19 -36.80 17.23 14.67
N PHE A 20 -37.14 17.19 13.38
CA PHE A 20 -36.43 17.98 12.35
C PHE A 20 -37.30 18.94 11.52
N GLY A 21 -38.50 19.28 12.00
CA GLY A 21 -39.37 20.28 11.38
C GLY A 21 -39.14 21.70 11.88
N GLY A 22 -38.06 22.37 11.43
CA GLY A 22 -37.99 23.84 11.52
C GLY A 22 -36.62 24.45 11.74
N ALA A 23 -35.87 24.71 10.66
CA ALA A 23 -34.80 25.70 10.67
C ALA A 23 -34.36 26.11 9.25
N TYR A 24 -35.30 26.50 8.38
CA TYR A 24 -34.96 27.29 7.18
C TYR A 24 -36.10 28.25 6.89
N GLU A 25 -36.09 29.43 7.53
CA GLU A 25 -36.84 30.57 7.03
C GLU A 25 -36.11 31.88 7.37
N ASN A 26 -35.66 32.52 6.29
CA ASN A 26 -35.65 33.96 6.06
C ASN A 26 -34.49 34.83 6.60
N SER A 27 -33.58 35.23 5.69
CA SER A 27 -32.99 36.58 5.71
C SER A 27 -32.45 36.99 4.33
N GLY A 28 -33.24 37.83 3.64
CA GLY A 28 -32.77 39.06 2.98
C GLY A 28 -32.04 38.96 1.63
N GLU A 29 -32.78 39.22 0.55
CA GLU A 29 -32.25 39.71 -0.73
C GLU A 29 -31.72 41.15 -0.57
N GLU A 30 -30.47 41.39 -0.98
CA GLU A 30 -30.00 42.71 -1.41
C GLU A 30 -29.32 42.58 -2.78
N ASP A 31 -29.86 43.39 -3.70
CA ASP A 31 -29.54 43.51 -5.11
C ASP A 31 -28.36 44.47 -5.30
N ILE A 32 -27.21 44.00 -5.81
CA ILE A 32 -26.12 44.85 -6.32
C ILE A 32 -25.60 44.27 -7.63
N SER A 33 -26.11 44.82 -8.72
CA SER A 33 -25.46 44.79 -10.03
C SER A 33 -24.46 45.94 -10.16
N LYS A 34 -23.28 45.61 -10.73
CA LYS A 34 -22.35 46.44 -11.53
C LYS A 34 -20.89 46.45 -11.07
N ASP A 35 -20.05 46.12 -12.06
CA ASP A 35 -18.68 46.53 -12.31
C ASP A 35 -17.59 46.07 -11.33
N LYS A 36 -16.92 44.97 -11.72
CA LYS A 36 -15.46 44.80 -11.61
C LYS A 36 -15.02 43.64 -12.50
N GLU A 37 -14.43 43.99 -13.65
CA GLU A 37 -13.62 43.07 -14.46
C GLU A 37 -12.45 42.57 -13.59
N ALA A 38 -12.44 41.26 -13.32
CA ALA A 38 -11.29 40.57 -12.75
C ALA A 38 -10.43 40.05 -13.91
N TYR A 39 -9.20 40.55 -13.99
CA TYR A 39 -8.15 40.09 -14.88
C TYR A 39 -7.79 38.63 -14.55
N ASP A 40 -8.07 37.70 -15.48
CA ASP A 40 -7.63 36.31 -15.41
C ASP A 40 -6.27 36.16 -16.12
N PRO A 41 -5.16 35.90 -15.41
CA PRO A 41 -3.83 35.79 -15.99
C PRO A 41 -3.58 34.45 -16.71
N PHE A 42 -4.59 33.58 -16.86
CA PHE A 42 -4.45 32.26 -17.49
C PHE A 42 -5.32 32.03 -18.74
N ALA A 43 -6.06 33.05 -19.20
CA ALA A 43 -6.99 32.94 -20.33
C ALA A 43 -6.36 32.82 -21.74
N GLY A 44 -5.06 32.49 -21.84
CA GLY A 44 -4.32 32.50 -23.11
C GLY A 44 -3.43 31.28 -23.37
N MET A 45 -3.67 30.14 -22.72
CA MET A 45 -2.79 28.97 -22.85
C MET A 45 -3.47 27.70 -23.38
N TYR A 46 -4.68 27.82 -23.93
CA TYR A 46 -5.41 26.71 -24.55
C TYR A 46 -6.13 27.20 -25.81
N ASP A 47 -5.37 27.56 -26.84
CA ASP A 47 -5.89 27.68 -28.20
C ASP A 47 -4.72 27.42 -29.15
N ASP A 48 -4.48 26.14 -29.44
CA ASP A 48 -3.83 25.65 -30.65
C ASP A 48 -3.85 24.11 -30.58
N GLU A 49 -4.93 23.50 -31.07
CA GLU A 49 -4.94 22.19 -31.78
C GLU A 49 -6.40 21.73 -32.00
N GLU A 50 -7.11 22.43 -32.88
CA GLU A 50 -8.35 21.91 -33.48
C GLU A 50 -8.09 21.69 -34.98
N ASN A 51 -7.52 20.52 -35.32
CA ASN A 51 -7.77 19.78 -36.56
C ASN A 51 -6.84 18.57 -36.72
N ALA A 52 -7.23 17.40 -36.18
CA ALA A 52 -6.83 16.10 -36.73
C ALA A 52 -7.89 15.03 -36.34
N PRO A 53 -8.26 14.11 -37.25
CA PRO A 53 -9.42 13.24 -37.05
C PRO A 53 -9.15 12.10 -36.07
N VAL A 54 -10.17 11.80 -35.25
CA VAL A 54 -10.24 10.69 -34.29
C VAL A 54 -10.35 9.36 -35.04
N SER A 55 -9.39 8.45 -34.83
CA SER A 55 -9.53 7.02 -35.11
C SER A 55 -9.48 6.24 -33.80
N GLU A 56 -10.53 5.48 -33.51
CA GLU A 56 -10.60 4.49 -32.44
C GLU A 56 -9.48 3.45 -32.55
N ASN A 57 -8.74 3.24 -31.46
CA ASN A 57 -8.31 1.92 -30.97
C ASN A 57 -7.61 2.11 -29.61
N LYS A 58 -8.31 1.75 -28.53
CA LYS A 58 -7.72 1.58 -27.19
C LYS A 58 -7.43 0.10 -26.99
N GLU A 59 -6.17 -0.30 -27.13
CA GLU A 59 -5.65 -1.48 -26.46
C GLU A 59 -4.80 -1.01 -25.28
N ALA A 60 -5.17 -1.48 -24.08
CA ALA A 60 -4.45 -1.23 -22.84
C ALA A 60 -3.17 -2.08 -22.83
N TYR A 61 -2.06 -1.44 -22.52
CA TYR A 61 -0.74 -2.07 -22.37
C TYR A 61 -0.71 -2.93 -21.09
N ASP A 62 -0.59 -4.25 -21.24
CA ASP A 62 -0.35 -5.18 -20.14
C ASP A 62 1.17 -5.33 -19.89
N PRO A 63 1.71 -4.94 -18.71
CA PRO A 63 3.13 -5.01 -18.42
C PRO A 63 3.68 -6.43 -18.16
N PHE A 64 2.85 -7.48 -18.20
CA PHE A 64 3.24 -8.84 -17.81
C PHE A 64 3.23 -9.88 -18.95
N ALA A 65 3.02 -9.46 -20.19
CA ALA A 65 2.94 -10.35 -21.36
C ALA A 65 4.22 -11.14 -21.71
N GLY A 66 5.35 -10.89 -21.03
CA GLY A 66 6.67 -11.46 -21.37
C GLY A 66 7.22 -12.53 -20.43
N MET A 67 6.44 -13.11 -19.50
CA MET A 67 6.97 -14.07 -18.51
C MET A 67 6.71 -15.56 -18.78
N TYR A 68 6.16 -15.93 -19.94
CA TYR A 68 6.00 -17.35 -20.32
C TYR A 68 6.37 -17.59 -21.78
N GLU A 69 7.64 -17.45 -22.11
CA GLU A 69 8.22 -18.09 -23.29
C GLU A 69 9.58 -18.69 -22.91
N ASP A 70 9.64 -20.01 -22.79
CA ASP A 70 10.60 -20.85 -23.52
C ASP A 70 10.49 -22.31 -23.02
N GLU A 71 10.03 -23.21 -23.89
CA GLU A 71 10.69 -24.51 -24.08
C GLU A 71 10.05 -25.26 -25.25
N LYS A 72 10.68 -25.14 -26.43
CA LYS A 72 10.99 -26.21 -27.39
C LYS A 72 11.27 -25.58 -28.75
N ASN A 73 12.54 -25.44 -29.10
CA ASN A 73 13.06 -25.82 -30.42
C ASN A 73 14.56 -25.52 -30.57
N ALA A 74 15.34 -26.57 -30.73
CA ALA A 74 16.66 -26.58 -31.38
C ALA A 74 16.91 -28.02 -31.92
N PRO A 75 17.69 -28.22 -33.00
CA PRO A 75 17.14 -28.68 -34.28
C PRO A 75 17.61 -30.09 -34.69
N VAL A 76 16.91 -30.71 -35.65
CA VAL A 76 17.42 -31.86 -36.42
C VAL A 76 17.16 -31.65 -37.92
N SER A 77 18.21 -31.91 -38.69
CA SER A 77 18.43 -31.64 -40.11
C SER A 77 17.68 -32.54 -41.09
N GLU A 78 17.33 -31.94 -42.23
CA GLU A 78 17.26 -32.43 -43.63
C GLU A 78 17.11 -33.93 -43.93
N ASN A 79 16.11 -34.27 -44.75
CA ASN A 79 16.31 -34.97 -46.03
C ASN A 79 15.08 -34.86 -46.95
N GLU A 80 15.38 -34.63 -48.23
CA GLU A 80 14.46 -34.40 -49.36
C GLU A 80 13.79 -35.67 -49.91
N GLU A 81 12.75 -35.39 -50.70
CA GLU A 81 11.75 -36.15 -51.43
C GLU A 81 12.09 -37.53 -52.05
N ALA A 82 11.06 -38.38 -52.13
CA ALA A 82 10.81 -39.21 -53.32
C ALA A 82 9.30 -39.40 -53.55
N TYR A 83 8.83 -38.92 -54.70
CA TYR A 83 7.46 -39.08 -55.23
C TYR A 83 7.32 -40.45 -55.91
N ASP A 84 6.42 -41.32 -55.44
CA ASP A 84 6.08 -42.59 -56.09
C ASP A 84 4.71 -42.47 -56.81
N PRO A 85 4.68 -42.51 -58.15
CA PRO A 85 3.48 -42.25 -58.95
C PRO A 85 2.55 -43.47 -59.13
N PHE A 86 2.64 -44.51 -58.30
CA PHE A 86 1.88 -45.76 -58.49
C PHE A 86 0.96 -46.21 -57.34
N ALA A 87 0.70 -45.39 -56.32
CA ALA A 87 -0.18 -45.79 -55.20
C ALA A 87 -1.70 -45.65 -55.47
N GLY A 88 -2.12 -45.84 -56.73
CA GLY A 88 -3.52 -45.77 -57.16
C GLY A 88 -4.00 -47.10 -57.71
N MET A 89 -4.32 -48.05 -56.83
CA MET A 89 -5.20 -49.19 -57.12
C MET A 89 -5.32 -49.99 -55.83
N TYR A 90 -6.41 -49.80 -55.09
CA TYR A 90 -7.17 -50.80 -54.32
C TYR A 90 -8.33 -50.01 -53.67
N GLU A 91 -9.44 -49.92 -54.41
CA GLU A 91 -10.76 -49.71 -53.83
C GLU A 91 -11.07 -50.90 -52.90
N ASP A 92 -11.76 -50.64 -51.79
CA ASP A 92 -12.83 -51.52 -51.27
C ASP A 92 -13.65 -50.77 -50.20
N GLU A 93 -14.81 -50.33 -50.69
CA GLU A 93 -16.16 -50.24 -50.11
C GLU A 93 -16.44 -49.90 -48.63
N GLU A 94 -17.37 -48.94 -48.51
CA GLU A 94 -18.15 -48.52 -47.35
C GLU A 94 -18.90 -49.67 -46.66
N PHE A 95 -18.91 -49.66 -45.32
CA PHE A 95 -19.91 -50.39 -44.53
C PHE A 95 -20.76 -49.38 -43.77
N THR A 96 -21.98 -49.16 -44.26
CA THR A 96 -23.06 -48.50 -43.51
C THR A 96 -24.05 -49.57 -43.06
N GLU A 97 -24.27 -49.67 -41.75
CA GLU A 97 -25.43 -50.38 -41.20
C GLU A 97 -26.21 -49.46 -40.25
N SER A 98 -27.31 -48.97 -40.81
CA SER A 98 -28.64 -48.83 -40.21
C SER A 98 -28.77 -48.33 -38.78
N THR A 99 -29.27 -47.10 -38.71
CA THR A 99 -30.12 -46.51 -37.66
C THR A 99 -31.15 -47.48 -37.07
N ASP A 100 -31.08 -47.71 -35.77
CA ASP A 100 -32.20 -48.24 -34.98
C ASP A 100 -32.96 -47.08 -34.33
N SER A 101 -34.09 -46.74 -34.95
CA SER A 101 -34.99 -45.63 -34.61
C SER A 101 -35.96 -46.05 -33.49
N PHE A 102 -35.44 -46.43 -32.32
CA PHE A 102 -36.29 -46.94 -31.22
C PHE A 102 -35.84 -46.58 -29.79
N ALA A 103 -35.20 -45.43 -29.60
CA ALA A 103 -34.87 -44.93 -28.25
C ALA A 103 -35.34 -43.48 -27.99
N ASP A 104 -36.33 -43.00 -28.76
CA ASP A 104 -37.02 -41.75 -28.46
C ASP A 104 -38.32 -42.06 -27.71
N SER A 105 -38.17 -42.31 -26.41
CA SER A 105 -39.29 -42.24 -25.47
C SER A 105 -38.76 -41.76 -24.12
N ASP A 106 -38.99 -40.48 -23.87
CA ASP A 106 -39.00 -39.78 -22.59
C ASP A 106 -38.79 -40.66 -21.35
N ILE A 107 -37.53 -40.77 -20.91
CA ILE A 107 -37.22 -41.06 -19.52
C ILE A 107 -36.63 -39.79 -18.94
N ILE A 108 -37.51 -39.05 -18.24
CA ILE A 108 -37.28 -38.09 -17.15
C ILE A 108 -35.93 -37.39 -17.21
N GLY A 109 -35.97 -36.10 -17.58
CA GLY A 109 -34.83 -35.19 -17.63
C GLY A 109 -33.99 -35.18 -16.35
N VAL A 110 -32.99 -36.06 -16.32
CA VAL A 110 -31.76 -35.82 -15.59
C VAL A 110 -30.99 -34.84 -16.44
N THR A 111 -31.23 -33.54 -16.20
CA THR A 111 -30.24 -32.51 -16.56
C THR A 111 -28.90 -33.01 -16.07
N GLN A 112 -27.87 -32.89 -16.92
CA GLN A 112 -26.47 -33.13 -16.55
C GLN A 112 -26.27 -32.67 -15.11
N VAL A 113 -26.05 -33.62 -14.22
CA VAL A 113 -25.57 -33.30 -12.88
C VAL A 113 -24.21 -32.72 -13.16
N ASP A 114 -24.08 -31.39 -13.06
CA ASP A 114 -22.78 -30.77 -12.96
C ASP A 114 -22.07 -31.52 -11.84
N VAL A 115 -21.04 -32.27 -12.20
CA VAL A 115 -20.19 -32.95 -11.24
C VAL A 115 -19.58 -31.82 -10.44
N VAL A 116 -20.12 -31.60 -9.24
CA VAL A 116 -19.54 -30.69 -8.26
C VAL A 116 -18.11 -31.17 -8.10
N GLU A 117 -17.13 -30.37 -8.52
CA GLU A 117 -15.74 -30.65 -8.20
C GLU A 117 -15.68 -30.76 -6.68
N ASP A 118 -15.37 -31.97 -6.17
CA ASP A 118 -15.37 -32.27 -4.74
C ASP A 118 -14.39 -31.33 -4.03
N SER A 119 -14.90 -30.23 -3.48
CA SER A 119 -14.09 -29.33 -2.67
C SER A 119 -13.91 -29.96 -1.29
N TYR A 120 -12.67 -30.23 -0.92
CA TYR A 120 -12.31 -30.76 0.40
C TYR A 120 -12.93 -29.93 1.52
N TRP A 121 -13.01 -28.62 1.35
CA TRP A 121 -13.48 -27.67 2.36
C TRP A 121 -14.97 -27.77 2.65
N LEU A 122 -15.77 -28.35 1.75
CA LEU A 122 -17.19 -28.63 1.96
C LEU A 122 -17.44 -30.06 2.49
N THR A 123 -16.43 -30.67 3.12
CA THR A 123 -16.57 -31.93 3.86
C THR A 123 -16.54 -31.68 5.36
N SER A 124 -17.09 -32.59 6.16
CA SER A 124 -17.05 -32.50 7.63
C SER A 124 -15.61 -32.42 8.14
N ALA A 125 -14.66 -33.10 7.47
CA ALA A 125 -13.24 -33.02 7.79
C ALA A 125 -12.67 -31.62 7.50
N GLY A 126 -12.91 -31.09 6.30
CA GLY A 126 -12.48 -29.74 5.92
C GLY A 126 -13.08 -28.65 6.81
N ILE A 127 -14.36 -28.75 7.16
CA ILE A 127 -15.02 -27.84 8.11
C ILE A 127 -14.40 -27.92 9.50
N GLU A 128 -14.07 -29.12 9.99
CA GLU A 128 -13.44 -29.28 11.30
C GLU A 128 -12.00 -28.72 11.32
N ASP A 129 -11.25 -28.86 10.22
CA ASP A 129 -9.94 -28.25 10.08
C ASP A 129 -10.01 -26.72 10.07
N ILE A 130 -10.97 -26.14 9.34
CA ILE A 130 -11.23 -24.68 9.39
C ILE A 130 -11.65 -24.26 10.81
N ARG A 131 -12.46 -25.07 11.49
CA ARG A 131 -12.96 -24.80 12.85
C ARG A 131 -11.83 -24.68 13.87
N LYS A 132 -10.78 -25.51 13.77
CA LYS A 132 -9.59 -25.41 14.65
C LYS A 132 -8.93 -24.03 14.56
N ILE A 133 -8.77 -23.50 13.36
CA ILE A 133 -8.21 -22.15 13.15
C ILE A 133 -9.22 -21.08 13.58
N HIS A 134 -10.50 -21.23 13.21
CA HIS A 134 -11.55 -20.28 13.54
C HIS A 134 -11.62 -20.00 15.05
N LEU A 135 -11.73 -21.06 15.86
CA LEU A 135 -11.83 -20.95 17.32
C LEU A 135 -10.56 -20.40 17.96
N TYR A 136 -9.39 -20.73 17.40
CA TYR A 136 -8.13 -20.15 17.87
C TYR A 136 -8.07 -18.65 17.60
N LEU A 137 -8.44 -18.22 16.39
CA LEU A 137 -8.48 -16.80 16.04
C LEU A 137 -9.44 -16.03 16.95
N GLU A 138 -10.64 -16.55 17.22
CA GLU A 138 -11.58 -15.93 18.16
C GLU A 138 -11.06 -15.86 19.61
N SER A 139 -10.15 -16.76 20.00
CA SER A 139 -9.56 -16.76 21.34
C SER A 139 -8.51 -15.68 21.55
N LEU A 140 -7.98 -15.09 20.46
CA LEU A 140 -6.94 -14.07 20.53
C LEU A 140 -7.55 -12.72 20.92
N PRO A 141 -7.04 -12.04 21.97
CA PRO A 141 -7.61 -10.76 22.42
C PRO A 141 -7.48 -9.63 21.37
N GLU A 142 -6.50 -9.73 20.47
CA GLU A 142 -6.29 -8.78 19.39
C GLU A 142 -7.25 -8.98 18.21
N ILE A 143 -7.96 -10.11 18.15
CA ILE A 143 -8.91 -10.44 17.11
C ILE A 143 -10.33 -10.17 17.61
N GLY A 144 -11.10 -9.46 16.81
CA GLY A 144 -12.53 -9.25 17.01
C GLY A 144 -13.32 -10.38 16.36
N LYS A 145 -14.10 -10.03 15.32
CA LYS A 145 -14.93 -11.01 14.62
C LYS A 145 -14.11 -11.83 13.63
N VAL A 146 -14.37 -13.14 13.60
CA VAL A 146 -13.87 -14.07 12.59
C VAL A 146 -15.05 -14.58 11.76
N ASP A 147 -14.94 -14.50 10.44
CA ASP A 147 -15.94 -14.96 9.48
C ASP A 147 -15.28 -16.00 8.55
N SER A 148 -15.92 -17.16 8.41
CA SER A 148 -15.42 -18.25 7.56
C SER A 148 -16.56 -19.19 7.17
N LEU A 149 -16.25 -20.25 6.43
CA LEU A 149 -17.21 -21.30 6.09
C LEU A 149 -17.85 -21.94 7.35
N VAL A 150 -17.12 -21.98 8.48
CA VAL A 150 -17.63 -22.45 9.76
C VAL A 150 -18.85 -21.65 10.22
N THR A 151 -18.84 -20.33 10.03
CA THR A 151 -19.95 -19.44 10.41
C THR A 151 -21.24 -19.82 9.67
N VAL A 152 -21.14 -20.18 8.39
CA VAL A 152 -22.29 -20.61 7.58
C VAL A 152 -22.80 -21.98 8.03
N THR A 153 -21.88 -22.92 8.21
CA THR A 153 -22.22 -24.29 8.64
C THR A 153 -22.75 -24.35 10.08
N ASP A 154 -22.33 -23.45 10.96
CA ASP A 154 -22.83 -23.35 12.34
C ASP A 154 -24.27 -22.82 12.35
N VAL A 155 -24.58 -21.79 11.57
CA VAL A 155 -25.96 -21.32 11.41
C VAL A 155 -26.86 -22.43 10.85
N ALA A 156 -26.38 -23.17 9.84
CA ALA A 156 -27.14 -24.28 9.28
C ALA A 156 -27.28 -25.48 10.26
N SER A 157 -26.26 -25.73 11.07
CA SER A 157 -26.30 -26.74 12.14
C SER A 157 -27.29 -26.35 13.25
N ASP A 158 -27.34 -25.07 13.61
CA ASP A 158 -28.30 -24.53 14.59
C ASP A 158 -29.75 -24.64 14.09
N LEU A 159 -29.97 -24.37 12.80
CA LEU A 159 -31.29 -24.50 12.16
C LEU A 159 -31.75 -25.97 12.03
N SER A 160 -30.83 -26.89 11.76
CA SER A 160 -31.13 -28.33 11.67
C SER A 160 -31.17 -29.02 13.04
N GLY A 161 -30.59 -28.39 14.07
CA GLY A 161 -30.52 -28.93 15.43
C GLY A 161 -29.43 -29.98 15.65
N HIS A 162 -28.55 -30.19 14.66
CA HIS A 162 -27.40 -31.09 14.75
C HIS A 162 -26.26 -30.64 13.84
N LYS A 163 -25.04 -31.16 14.06
CA LYS A 163 -23.94 -30.94 13.12
C LYS A 163 -24.25 -31.61 11.78
N LEU A 164 -24.09 -30.86 10.70
CA LEU A 164 -24.29 -31.37 9.34
C LEU A 164 -23.24 -32.43 9.00
N ASN A 165 -23.67 -33.52 8.38
CA ASN A 165 -22.78 -34.53 7.78
C ASN A 165 -22.39 -34.16 6.33
N ASP A 166 -21.48 -34.93 5.72
CA ASP A 166 -20.97 -34.66 4.36
C ASP A 166 -22.08 -34.58 3.31
N LEU A 167 -23.08 -35.45 3.40
CA LEU A 167 -24.21 -35.46 2.47
C LEU A 167 -25.08 -34.21 2.65
N GLU A 168 -25.31 -33.79 3.89
CA GLU A 168 -26.09 -32.60 4.20
C GLU A 168 -25.36 -31.32 3.81
N LEU A 169 -24.03 -31.27 3.95
CA LEU A 169 -23.20 -30.16 3.48
C LEU A 169 -23.23 -30.03 1.95
N ALA A 170 -23.11 -31.16 1.24
CA ALA A 170 -23.23 -31.19 -0.22
C ALA A 170 -24.65 -30.83 -0.67
N PHE A 171 -25.68 -31.31 0.02
CA PHE A 171 -27.06 -30.95 -0.29
C PHE A 171 -27.33 -29.48 -0.01
N MET A 172 -26.78 -28.93 1.07
CA MET A 172 -26.86 -27.50 1.38
C MET A 172 -26.29 -26.67 0.23
N SER A 173 -25.09 -26.98 -0.29
CA SER A 173 -24.51 -26.19 -1.39
C SER A 173 -25.31 -26.31 -2.69
N LEU A 174 -25.90 -27.47 -2.98
CA LEU A 174 -26.74 -27.70 -4.16
C LEU A 174 -28.11 -27.00 -4.09
N MET A 175 -28.65 -26.84 -2.88
CA MET A 175 -29.98 -26.23 -2.65
C MET A 175 -29.94 -24.71 -2.63
N LEU A 176 -28.76 -24.10 -2.50
CA LEU A 176 -28.61 -22.66 -2.59
C LEU A 176 -28.81 -22.22 -4.05
N SER A 177 -29.68 -21.23 -4.26
CA SER A 177 -29.70 -20.51 -5.51
C SER A 177 -28.34 -19.86 -5.76
N GLN A 178 -28.00 -19.59 -7.03
CA GLN A 178 -26.72 -18.96 -7.37
C GLN A 178 -26.49 -17.65 -6.59
N GLU A 179 -27.53 -16.83 -6.46
CA GLU A 179 -27.50 -15.59 -5.67
C GLU A 179 -27.15 -15.83 -4.18
N ASN A 180 -27.72 -16.89 -3.57
CA ASN A 180 -27.43 -17.22 -2.18
C ASN A 180 -26.04 -17.84 -2.02
N LYS A 181 -25.56 -18.59 -3.03
CA LYS A 181 -24.21 -19.16 -3.06
C LYS A 181 -23.15 -18.05 -3.11
N GLU A 182 -23.35 -17.05 -3.99
CA GLU A 182 -22.49 -15.87 -4.11
C GLU A 182 -22.41 -15.04 -2.81
N LEU A 183 -23.49 -15.00 -2.04
CA LEU A 183 -23.54 -14.24 -0.79
C LEU A 183 -22.99 -15.02 0.42
N LEU A 184 -23.30 -16.32 0.50
CA LEU A 184 -23.07 -17.12 1.71
C LEU A 184 -21.84 -18.03 1.61
N LEU A 185 -21.53 -18.60 0.45
CA LEU A 185 -20.46 -19.59 0.30
C LEU A 185 -19.23 -19.01 -0.39
N ASP A 186 -19.39 -18.42 -1.58
CA ASP A 186 -18.29 -17.93 -2.41
C ASP A 186 -17.33 -16.95 -1.70
N PRO A 187 -17.75 -16.14 -0.70
CA PRO A 187 -16.81 -15.33 0.07
C PRO A 187 -15.85 -16.15 0.95
N TYR A 188 -16.05 -17.45 1.14
CA TYR A 188 -15.26 -18.27 2.06
C TYR A 188 -14.67 -19.51 1.41
N ILE A 189 -15.09 -19.87 0.19
CA ILE A 189 -14.61 -21.05 -0.51
C ILE A 189 -14.43 -20.76 -2.00
N ASP A 190 -13.32 -21.23 -2.55
CA ASP A 190 -13.11 -21.37 -3.97
C ASP A 190 -13.03 -22.87 -4.27
N GLU A 191 -14.13 -23.42 -4.75
CA GLU A 191 -14.26 -24.85 -5.04
C GLU A 191 -13.29 -25.29 -6.13
N LYS A 192 -13.07 -24.44 -7.16
CA LYS A 192 -12.24 -24.75 -8.33
C LYS A 192 -10.76 -24.89 -7.98
N ASN A 193 -10.28 -23.97 -7.15
CA ASN A 193 -8.88 -23.98 -6.70
C ASN A 193 -8.69 -24.78 -5.40
N ASN A 194 -9.77 -25.35 -4.86
CA ASN A 194 -9.80 -26.01 -3.55
C ASN A 194 -9.15 -25.14 -2.46
N GLN A 195 -9.61 -23.89 -2.34
CA GLN A 195 -9.13 -22.94 -1.34
C GLN A 195 -10.27 -22.50 -0.43
N THR A 196 -9.94 -22.11 0.80
CA THR A 196 -10.87 -21.50 1.73
C THR A 196 -10.30 -20.19 2.28
N ARG A 197 -11.18 -19.23 2.57
CA ARG A 197 -10.83 -17.93 3.12
C ARG A 197 -11.43 -17.77 4.51
N ILE A 198 -10.55 -17.52 5.48
CA ILE A 198 -10.92 -17.06 6.82
C ILE A 198 -10.66 -15.56 6.87
N THR A 199 -11.70 -14.77 7.17
CA THR A 199 -11.60 -13.32 7.34
C THR A 199 -11.65 -13.00 8.82
N MET A 200 -10.77 -12.12 9.29
CA MET A 200 -10.76 -11.69 10.69
C MET A 200 -10.65 -10.17 10.78
N ARG A 201 -11.29 -9.58 11.78
CA ARG A 201 -11.14 -8.16 12.11
C ARG A 201 -10.14 -8.02 13.24
N VAL A 202 -9.04 -7.31 12.99
CA VAL A 202 -8.00 -7.09 14.01
C VAL A 202 -8.26 -5.76 14.71
N ASN A 203 -8.21 -5.78 16.04
CA ASN A 203 -8.38 -4.60 16.86
C ASN A 203 -7.03 -3.91 17.10
N GLU A 204 -6.73 -2.90 16.28
CA GLU A 204 -5.49 -2.13 16.39
C GLU A 204 -5.48 -1.12 17.55
N THR A 205 -6.62 -0.90 18.23
CA THR A 205 -6.76 0.18 19.24
C THR A 205 -6.58 -0.28 20.69
N GLN A 206 -6.56 -1.59 20.97
CA GLN A 206 -6.53 -2.13 22.33
C GLN A 206 -5.13 -2.34 22.94
N GLY A 207 -4.07 -1.80 22.33
CA GLY A 207 -2.71 -1.87 22.88
C GLY A 207 -1.63 -1.63 21.82
N GLU A 208 -0.36 -1.87 22.19
CA GLU A 208 0.74 -1.92 21.21
C GLU A 208 0.70 -3.25 20.46
N LEU A 209 -0.20 -3.37 19.49
CA LEU A 209 -0.27 -4.55 18.63
C LEU A 209 1.02 -4.68 17.81
N ASN A 210 1.80 -5.74 18.08
CA ASN A 210 2.86 -6.15 17.20
C ASN A 210 2.28 -7.04 16.08
N ARG A 211 2.07 -6.43 14.90
CA ARG A 211 1.50 -7.11 13.72
C ARG A 211 2.31 -8.34 13.31
N GLN A 212 3.64 -8.24 13.32
CA GLN A 212 4.53 -9.33 12.96
C GLN A 212 4.36 -10.51 13.92
N GLU A 213 4.35 -10.24 15.22
CA GLU A 213 4.18 -11.27 16.25
C GLU A 213 2.80 -11.93 16.19
N LEU A 214 1.73 -11.17 15.91
CA LEU A 214 0.40 -11.73 15.70
C LEU A 214 0.39 -12.68 14.49
N LEU A 215 0.94 -12.26 13.36
CA LEU A 215 1.02 -13.10 12.15
C LEU A 215 1.86 -14.37 12.38
N GLU A 216 2.98 -14.26 13.10
CA GLU A 216 3.83 -15.39 13.46
C GLU A 216 3.13 -16.38 14.41
N ARG A 217 2.37 -15.88 15.41
CA ARG A 217 1.57 -16.73 16.31
C ARG A 217 0.48 -17.48 15.55
N ILE A 218 -0.21 -16.82 14.61
CA ILE A 218 -1.24 -17.46 13.80
C ILE A 218 -0.63 -18.50 12.86
N ARG A 219 0.47 -18.18 12.18
CA ARG A 219 1.20 -19.12 11.32
C ARG A 219 1.67 -20.33 12.11
N SER A 220 2.25 -20.11 13.29
CA SER A 220 2.78 -21.16 14.15
C SER A 220 1.69 -22.13 14.61
N TYR A 221 0.52 -21.62 15.01
CA TYR A 221 -0.61 -22.47 15.39
C TYR A 221 -1.16 -23.25 14.20
N ALA A 222 -1.32 -22.60 13.04
CA ALA A 222 -1.81 -23.27 11.84
C ALA A 222 -0.92 -24.46 11.43
N ILE A 223 0.40 -24.32 11.56
CA ILE A 223 1.36 -25.37 11.19
C ILE A 223 1.49 -26.44 12.28
N ASN A 224 1.72 -26.04 13.53
CA ASN A 224 2.09 -26.97 14.59
C ASN A 224 0.88 -27.67 15.24
N ASP A 225 -0.24 -26.96 15.39
CA ASP A 225 -1.41 -27.43 16.14
C ASP A 225 -2.54 -27.87 15.20
N ALA A 226 -2.77 -27.12 14.11
CA ALA A 226 -3.82 -27.45 13.14
C ALA A 226 -3.34 -28.40 12.02
N GLY A 227 -2.03 -28.58 11.85
CA GLY A 227 -1.43 -29.58 10.97
C GLY A 227 -1.31 -29.18 9.49
N PHE A 228 -1.41 -27.88 9.17
CA PHE A 228 -1.22 -27.38 7.81
C PHE A 228 0.26 -27.26 7.45
N THR A 229 0.59 -27.38 6.16
CA THR A 229 1.94 -27.06 5.69
C THR A 229 2.10 -25.55 5.48
N GLU A 230 3.34 -25.07 5.47
CA GLU A 230 3.62 -23.63 5.31
C GLU A 230 3.08 -23.06 3.99
N GLU A 231 3.06 -23.88 2.93
CA GLU A 231 2.55 -23.52 1.60
C GLU A 231 1.02 -23.40 1.55
N GLN A 232 0.31 -24.07 2.46
CA GLN A 232 -1.16 -24.05 2.55
C GLN A 232 -1.69 -22.81 3.27
N VAL A 233 -0.84 -22.08 4.01
CA VAL A 233 -1.25 -20.95 4.84
C VAL A 233 -0.73 -19.64 4.28
N ASN A 234 -1.63 -18.88 3.66
CA ASN A 234 -1.33 -17.59 3.05
C ASN A 234 -2.05 -16.45 3.77
N PHE A 235 -1.30 -15.41 4.14
CA PHE A 235 -1.85 -14.21 4.76
C PHE A 235 -2.02 -13.10 3.71
N THR A 236 -3.16 -12.43 3.73
CA THR A 236 -3.46 -11.30 2.85
C THR A 236 -4.26 -10.23 3.60
N GLY A 237 -4.63 -9.17 2.88
CA GLY A 237 -5.41 -8.06 3.42
C GLY A 237 -4.54 -6.92 3.96
N ILE A 238 -5.22 -5.85 4.35
CA ILE A 238 -4.59 -4.56 4.61
C ILE A 238 -3.52 -4.61 5.71
N LEU A 239 -3.76 -5.38 6.78
CA LEU A 239 -2.82 -5.52 7.90
C LEU A 239 -1.50 -6.16 7.46
N VAL A 240 -1.57 -7.19 6.63
CA VAL A 240 -0.40 -7.93 6.12
C VAL A 240 0.37 -7.05 5.15
N LEU A 241 -0.33 -6.38 4.23
CA LEU A 241 0.29 -5.45 3.27
C LEU A 241 0.99 -4.30 3.99
N TYR A 242 0.35 -3.69 5.00
CA TYR A 242 0.96 -2.63 5.81
C TYR A 242 2.15 -3.15 6.61
N ASN A 243 2.05 -4.34 7.23
CA ASN A 243 3.17 -4.93 7.96
C ASN A 243 4.38 -5.20 7.04
N ASN A 244 4.14 -5.83 5.89
CA ASN A 244 5.18 -6.13 4.92
C ASN A 244 5.81 -4.84 4.38
N MET A 245 4.99 -3.84 4.05
CA MET A 245 5.46 -2.53 3.62
C MET A 245 6.36 -1.89 4.69
N LEU A 246 5.94 -1.86 5.96
CA LEU A 246 6.75 -1.30 7.05
C LEU A 246 8.07 -2.06 7.22
N GLN A 247 8.05 -3.40 7.24
CA GLN A 247 9.28 -4.21 7.33
C GLN A 247 10.23 -3.97 6.15
N SER A 248 9.70 -3.96 4.93
CA SER A 248 10.47 -3.64 3.73
C SER A 248 11.04 -2.22 3.79
N LEU A 249 10.32 -1.24 4.34
CA LEU A 249 10.81 0.12 4.53
C LEU A 249 11.96 0.17 5.54
N PHE A 250 11.84 -0.49 6.70
CA PHE A 250 12.90 -0.51 7.70
C PHE A 250 14.20 -1.13 7.15
N HIS A 251 14.10 -2.30 6.52
CA HIS A 251 15.24 -2.97 5.92
C HIS A 251 15.86 -2.12 4.80
N SER A 252 15.02 -1.57 3.91
CA SER A 252 15.47 -0.73 2.81
C SER A 252 16.13 0.56 3.32
N GLN A 253 15.66 1.15 4.41
CA GLN A 253 16.25 2.38 4.94
C GLN A 253 17.69 2.15 5.42
N ILE A 254 17.93 1.08 6.18
CA ILE A 254 19.26 0.79 6.71
C ILE A 254 20.25 0.55 5.56
N MET A 255 19.84 -0.25 4.56
CA MET A 255 20.66 -0.56 3.39
C MET A 255 20.93 0.66 2.51
N THR A 256 19.90 1.46 2.23
CA THR A 256 20.02 2.66 1.39
C THR A 256 20.81 3.76 2.07
N MET A 257 20.61 3.98 3.38
CA MET A 257 21.33 5.02 4.13
C MET A 257 22.83 4.74 4.18
N GLY A 258 23.24 3.49 4.43
CA GLY A 258 24.65 3.09 4.36
C GLY A 258 25.25 3.33 2.96
N THR A 259 24.51 2.95 1.93
CA THR A 259 24.92 3.15 0.53
C THR A 259 25.04 4.64 0.18
N VAL A 260 24.10 5.48 0.62
CA VAL A 260 24.10 6.93 0.40
C VAL A 260 25.29 7.59 1.08
N PHE A 261 25.58 7.28 2.35
CA PHE A 261 26.76 7.85 3.02
C PHE A 261 28.07 7.38 2.40
N LEU A 262 28.15 6.14 1.93
CA LEU A 262 29.32 5.64 1.19
C LEU A 262 29.49 6.38 -0.15
N GLY A 263 28.38 6.60 -0.86
CA GLY A 263 28.35 7.38 -2.10
C GLY A 263 28.80 8.83 -1.88
N ILE A 264 28.27 9.50 -0.86
CA ILE A 264 28.66 10.87 -0.47
C ILE A 264 30.13 10.94 -0.07
N MET A 265 30.61 9.98 0.74
CA MET A 265 32.02 9.91 1.11
C MET A 265 32.91 9.79 -0.12
N THR A 266 32.55 8.91 -1.05
CA THR A 266 33.28 8.72 -2.32
C THR A 266 33.26 10.01 -3.16
N MET A 267 32.09 10.65 -3.29
CA MET A 267 31.93 11.93 -3.97
C MET A 267 32.83 13.01 -3.33
N PHE A 268 32.83 13.16 -2.01
CA PHE A 268 33.70 14.11 -1.31
C PHE A 268 35.19 13.80 -1.51
N MET A 269 35.59 12.53 -1.49
CA MET A 269 36.98 12.16 -1.79
C MET A 269 37.40 12.60 -3.20
N ILE A 270 36.54 12.41 -4.20
CA ILE A 270 36.79 12.84 -5.58
C ILE A 270 36.84 14.37 -5.66
N LEU A 271 35.84 15.05 -5.07
CA LEU A 271 35.67 16.50 -5.15
C LEU A 271 36.80 17.26 -4.44
N PHE A 272 37.10 16.89 -3.20
CA PHE A 272 38.09 17.60 -2.38
C PHE A 272 39.51 17.04 -2.52
N ARG A 273 39.66 15.84 -3.11
CA ARG A 273 40.94 15.14 -3.28
C ARG A 273 41.71 14.98 -1.97
N SER A 274 41.00 14.89 -0.84
CA SER A 274 41.58 14.80 0.50
C SER A 274 40.65 14.06 1.45
N ILE A 275 41.13 12.92 1.96
CA ILE A 275 40.38 12.08 2.93
C ILE A 275 40.04 12.88 4.19
N SER A 276 40.96 13.73 4.66
CA SER A 276 40.74 14.54 5.86
C SER A 276 39.60 15.54 5.67
N ILE A 277 39.56 16.23 4.52
CA ILE A 277 38.47 17.18 4.21
C ILE A 277 37.16 16.43 4.03
N SER A 278 37.15 15.26 3.37
CA SER A 278 35.94 14.45 3.19
C SER A 278 35.33 13.99 4.51
N LEU A 279 36.16 13.52 5.45
CA LEU A 279 35.69 13.12 6.80
C LEU A 279 35.13 14.32 7.57
N ILE A 280 35.78 15.48 7.48
CA ILE A 280 35.29 16.71 8.11
C ILE A 280 33.95 17.15 7.49
N ALA A 281 33.82 17.04 6.16
CA ALA A 281 32.63 17.43 5.40
C ALA A 281 31.40 16.56 5.72
N ILE A 282 31.58 15.26 5.92
CA ILE A 282 30.47 14.33 6.15
C ILE A 282 29.94 14.39 7.60
N THR A 283 30.78 14.80 8.54
CA THR A 283 30.47 14.76 9.98
C THR A 283 29.21 15.57 10.37
N PRO A 284 29.03 16.82 9.91
CA PRO A 284 27.79 17.57 10.15
C PRO A 284 26.53 16.90 9.61
N ASN A 285 26.64 16.18 8.48
CA ASN A 285 25.51 15.51 7.85
C ASN A 285 25.09 14.26 8.63
N PHE A 286 26.07 13.50 9.13
CA PHE A 286 25.81 12.42 10.08
C PHE A 286 25.14 12.93 11.34
N LEU A 287 25.59 14.06 11.88
CA LEU A 287 24.96 14.66 13.06
C LEU A 287 23.51 15.07 12.76
N ALA A 288 23.24 15.73 11.64
CA ALA A 288 21.89 16.15 11.27
C ALA A 288 20.94 14.95 11.11
N ALA A 289 21.37 13.91 10.38
CA ALA A 289 20.59 12.68 10.24
C ALA A 289 20.38 11.97 11.59
N GLY A 290 21.41 11.94 12.43
CA GLY A 290 21.35 11.37 13.78
C GLY A 290 20.42 12.13 14.72
N VAL A 291 20.33 13.46 14.61
CA VAL A 291 19.39 14.28 15.40
C VAL A 291 17.95 13.94 15.04
N VAL A 292 17.63 13.73 13.76
CA VAL A 292 16.27 13.36 13.33
C VAL A 292 15.94 11.94 13.73
N LEU A 293 16.75 10.96 13.30
CA LEU A 293 16.46 9.55 13.57
C LEU A 293 16.54 9.22 15.07
N GLY A 294 17.52 9.79 15.76
CA GLY A 294 17.65 9.67 17.22
C GLY A 294 16.52 10.40 17.94
N GLY A 295 16.13 11.58 17.47
CA GLY A 295 14.99 12.33 18.01
C GLY A 295 13.68 11.57 17.86
N MET A 296 13.44 10.95 16.70
CA MET A 296 12.29 10.08 16.46
C MET A 296 12.30 8.87 17.40
N GLY A 297 13.44 8.20 17.56
CA GLY A 297 13.58 7.07 18.47
C GLY A 297 13.30 7.44 19.94
N ILE A 298 13.75 8.62 20.39
CA ILE A 298 13.46 9.11 21.75
C ILE A 298 11.98 9.50 21.90
N ALA A 299 11.39 10.10 20.88
CA ALA A 299 10.00 10.54 20.89
C ALA A 299 8.99 9.39 20.63
N GLY A 300 9.47 8.17 20.33
CA GLY A 300 8.61 7.04 19.98
C GLY A 300 7.85 7.24 18.66
N ILE A 301 8.35 8.10 17.76
CA ILE A 301 7.70 8.34 16.47
C ILE A 301 8.08 7.18 15.53
N PRO A 302 7.12 6.34 15.09
CA PRO A 302 7.41 5.23 14.21
C PRO A 302 7.90 5.74 12.85
N LEU A 303 8.78 4.97 12.21
CA LEU A 303 9.11 5.21 10.81
C LEU A 303 7.93 4.79 9.92
N ASP A 304 7.62 5.65 8.96
CA ASP A 304 6.60 5.47 7.94
C ASP A 304 7.14 5.90 6.57
N MET A 305 6.29 5.85 5.54
CA MET A 305 6.65 6.22 4.17
C MET A 305 7.11 7.67 4.01
N MET A 306 6.69 8.61 4.86
CA MET A 306 7.08 10.01 4.73
C MET A 306 8.32 10.32 5.56
N THR A 307 8.35 9.89 6.81
CA THR A 307 9.46 10.12 7.74
C THR A 307 10.78 9.48 7.30
N ILE A 308 10.72 8.35 6.61
CA ILE A 308 11.90 7.69 6.01
C ILE A 308 12.67 8.62 5.04
N THR A 309 11.96 9.47 4.30
CA THR A 309 12.55 10.36 3.29
C THR A 309 13.27 11.58 3.89
N ILE A 310 12.96 11.93 5.15
CA ILE A 310 13.49 13.13 5.81
C ILE A 310 15.01 13.06 5.92
N ALA A 311 15.56 11.91 6.31
CA ALA A 311 16.99 11.72 6.44
C ALA A 311 17.70 11.93 5.09
N ALA A 312 17.15 11.39 4.00
CA ALA A 312 17.72 11.53 2.66
C ALA A 312 17.71 12.99 2.17
N ILE A 313 16.58 13.70 2.31
CA ILE A 313 16.45 15.12 1.94
C ILE A 313 17.44 15.97 2.74
N THR A 314 17.49 15.76 4.05
CA THR A 314 18.37 16.51 4.96
C THR A 314 19.84 16.30 4.63
N VAL A 315 20.22 15.04 4.38
CA VAL A 315 21.60 14.71 3.99
C VAL A 315 21.95 15.37 2.66
N GLY A 316 21.06 15.36 1.66
CA GLY A 316 21.29 16.05 0.38
C GLY A 316 21.58 17.54 0.56
N ILE A 317 20.70 18.25 1.30
CA ILE A 317 20.87 19.69 1.52
C ILE A 317 22.11 19.99 2.40
N GLY A 318 22.37 19.16 3.41
CA GLY A 318 23.56 19.30 4.25
C GLY A 318 24.87 19.07 3.49
N VAL A 319 24.88 18.14 2.53
CA VAL A 319 26.00 17.91 1.62
C VAL A 319 26.27 19.15 0.78
N ASP A 320 25.24 19.78 0.20
CA ASP A 320 25.38 21.02 -0.55
C ASP A 320 25.96 22.15 0.31
N HIS A 321 25.47 22.29 1.55
CA HIS A 321 26.01 23.27 2.50
C HIS A 321 27.51 23.03 2.75
N ALA A 322 27.93 21.78 2.96
CA ALA A 322 29.33 21.43 3.17
C ALA A 322 30.19 21.75 1.94
N ILE A 323 29.72 21.45 0.73
CA ILE A 323 30.41 21.75 -0.53
C ILE A 323 30.64 23.24 -0.69
N HIS A 324 29.58 24.04 -0.58
CA HIS A 324 29.66 25.49 -0.74
C HIS A 324 30.56 26.11 0.33
N TYR A 325 30.42 25.68 1.58
CA TYR A 325 31.19 26.23 2.68
C TYR A 325 32.68 25.89 2.57
N ILE A 326 33.04 24.61 2.37
CA ILE A 326 34.44 24.18 2.27
C ILE A 326 35.11 24.79 1.05
N THR A 327 34.41 24.85 -0.10
CA THR A 327 34.97 25.44 -1.32
C THR A 327 35.28 26.93 -1.11
N ARG A 328 34.38 27.68 -0.47
CA ARG A 328 34.66 29.07 -0.13
C ARG A 328 35.80 29.19 0.87
N PHE A 329 35.80 28.36 1.91
CA PHE A 329 36.85 28.34 2.92
C PHE A 329 38.23 28.12 2.30
N LYS A 330 38.37 27.12 1.41
CA LYS A 330 39.62 26.82 0.70
C LYS A 330 40.10 28.03 -0.12
N ARG A 331 39.19 28.66 -0.86
CA ARG A 331 39.52 29.85 -1.67
C ARG A 331 39.97 31.03 -0.82
N GLU A 332 39.33 31.24 0.33
CA GLU A 332 39.75 32.30 1.27
C GLU A 332 41.09 31.97 1.94
N PHE A 333 41.36 30.70 2.21
CA PHE A 333 42.61 30.24 2.81
C PHE A 333 43.81 30.42 1.88
N GLU A 334 43.62 30.32 0.57
CA GLU A 334 44.69 30.58 -0.41
C GLU A 334 45.16 32.05 -0.43
N VAL A 335 44.39 32.99 0.12
CA VAL A 335 44.72 34.42 0.12
C VAL A 335 45.82 34.76 1.13
N ASP A 336 45.66 34.34 2.39
CA ASP A 336 46.54 34.72 3.50
C ASP A 336 46.99 33.55 4.38
N ARG A 337 46.50 32.32 4.11
CA ARG A 337 46.75 31.10 4.89
C ARG A 337 46.41 31.22 6.37
N ASP A 338 45.50 32.13 6.72
CA ASP A 338 44.96 32.23 8.06
C ASP A 338 43.61 31.54 8.14
N TYR A 339 43.57 30.42 8.87
CA TYR A 339 42.36 29.64 9.10
C TYR A 339 41.21 30.44 9.74
N VAL A 340 41.52 31.30 10.72
CA VAL A 340 40.50 32.06 11.46
C VAL A 340 39.98 33.20 10.60
N ALA A 341 40.87 33.92 9.92
CA ALA A 341 40.46 34.98 9.00
C ALA A 341 39.63 34.41 7.83
N SER A 342 40.03 33.26 7.29
CA SER A 342 39.29 32.54 6.24
C SER A 342 37.89 32.10 6.69
N MET A 343 37.77 31.62 7.93
CA MET A 343 36.50 31.26 8.54
C MET A 343 35.54 32.46 8.62
N HIS A 344 36.04 33.63 9.05
CA HIS A 344 35.25 34.85 9.11
C HIS A 344 34.80 35.33 7.73
N ARG A 345 35.69 35.30 6.73
CA ARG A 345 35.35 35.66 5.34
C ARG A 345 34.34 34.69 4.71
N ALA A 346 34.47 33.39 4.98
CA ALA A 346 33.51 32.39 4.55
C ALA A 346 32.13 32.61 5.19
N HIS A 347 32.07 32.90 6.50
CA HIS A 347 30.81 33.26 7.18
C HIS A 347 30.17 34.54 6.61
N ALA A 348 30.97 35.58 6.39
CA ALA A 348 30.47 36.86 5.90
C ALA A 348 29.93 36.80 4.47
N SER A 349 30.33 35.79 3.69
CA SER A 349 29.91 35.55 2.32
C SER A 349 28.92 34.38 2.23
N ILE A 350 29.41 33.18 1.91
CA ILE A 350 28.59 32.01 1.65
C ILE A 350 27.77 31.59 2.89
N GLY A 351 28.29 31.82 4.10
CA GLY A 351 27.57 31.52 5.34
C GLY A 351 26.22 32.24 5.44
N ARG A 352 26.16 33.51 5.01
CA ARG A 352 24.89 34.26 4.96
C ARG A 352 23.91 33.67 3.95
N ALA A 353 24.40 33.25 2.79
CA ALA A 353 23.57 32.61 1.77
C ALA A 353 22.97 31.28 2.29
N LEU A 354 23.81 30.43 2.88
CA LEU A 354 23.39 29.16 3.48
C LEU A 354 22.39 29.34 4.64
N PHE A 355 22.56 30.41 5.42
CA PHE A 355 21.61 30.74 6.48
C PHE A 355 20.23 31.11 5.92
N TYR A 356 20.17 31.98 4.91
CA TYR A 356 18.88 32.39 4.33
C TYR A 356 18.17 31.24 3.62
N THR A 357 18.89 30.39 2.88
CA THR A 357 18.30 29.21 2.25
C THR A 357 17.74 28.24 3.28
N ALA A 358 18.50 27.93 4.34
CA ALA A 358 18.06 27.03 5.40
C ALA A 358 16.81 27.57 6.12
N ILE A 359 16.78 28.85 6.49
CA ILE A 359 15.61 29.46 7.14
C ILE A 359 14.38 29.44 6.23
N THR A 360 14.56 29.68 4.93
CA THR A 360 13.47 29.62 3.95
C THR A 360 12.89 28.21 3.88
N ILE A 361 13.74 27.18 3.83
CA ILE A 361 13.33 25.78 3.81
C ILE A 361 12.62 25.40 5.11
N ILE A 362 13.15 25.81 6.26
CA ILE A 362 12.55 25.57 7.58
C ILE A 362 11.14 26.16 7.63
N MET A 363 10.96 27.42 7.22
CA MET A 363 9.64 28.06 7.18
C MET A 363 8.71 27.34 6.20
N GLY A 364 9.19 26.94 5.03
CA GLY A 364 8.42 26.19 4.03
C GLY A 364 7.87 24.88 4.57
N PHE A 365 8.71 24.05 5.20
CA PHE A 365 8.26 22.79 5.80
C PHE A 365 7.42 22.99 7.07
N SER A 366 7.66 24.08 7.83
CA SER A 366 6.87 24.38 9.02
C SER A 366 5.39 24.65 8.72
N ILE A 367 5.05 25.08 7.51
CA ILE A 367 3.64 25.27 7.10
C ILE A 367 2.86 23.95 7.18
N LEU A 368 3.50 22.80 6.97
CA LEU A 368 2.83 21.50 7.05
C LEU A 368 2.36 21.16 8.47
N ALA A 369 2.86 21.85 9.50
CA ALA A 369 2.35 21.71 10.87
C ALA A 369 0.88 22.14 11.01
N LEU A 370 0.35 22.91 10.06
CA LEU A 370 -1.06 23.33 10.00
C LEU A 370 -1.97 22.29 9.34
N SER A 371 -1.44 21.13 8.92
CA SER A 371 -2.21 20.09 8.26
C SER A 371 -3.12 19.32 9.22
N ASN A 372 -4.32 18.94 8.78
CA ASN A 372 -5.17 17.99 9.48
C ASN A 372 -4.71 16.53 9.34
N PHE A 373 -3.69 16.27 8.51
CA PHE A 373 -3.14 14.94 8.30
C PHE A 373 -1.85 14.77 9.11
N ILE A 374 -1.94 13.99 10.20
CA ILE A 374 -0.84 13.78 11.17
C ILE A 374 0.49 13.40 10.51
N PRO A 375 0.54 12.49 9.51
CA PRO A 375 1.79 12.18 8.83
C PRO A 375 2.45 13.40 8.17
N SER A 376 1.68 14.33 7.59
CA SER A 376 2.22 15.59 7.03
C SER A 376 2.76 16.52 8.11
N VAL A 377 2.11 16.58 9.27
CA VAL A 377 2.57 17.37 10.42
C VAL A 377 3.93 16.88 10.89
N TYR A 378 4.08 15.56 11.10
CA TYR A 378 5.37 14.99 11.47
C TYR A 378 6.43 15.24 10.42
N PHE A 379 6.10 15.04 9.14
CA PHE A 379 7.03 15.29 8.05
C PHE A 379 7.54 16.73 8.04
N GLY A 380 6.66 17.72 8.18
CA GLY A 380 7.03 19.13 8.25
C GLY A 380 7.93 19.47 9.44
N LEU A 381 7.50 19.08 10.64
CA LEU A 381 8.22 19.40 11.88
C LEU A 381 9.59 18.73 11.96
N LEU A 382 9.66 17.45 11.62
CA LEU A 382 10.91 16.70 11.63
C LEU A 382 11.87 17.18 10.55
N THR A 383 11.38 17.53 9.35
CA THR A 383 12.24 18.12 8.29
C THR A 383 12.75 19.51 8.69
N ALA A 384 11.92 20.34 9.32
CA ALA A 384 12.35 21.63 9.85
C ALA A 384 13.45 21.46 10.93
N LEU A 385 13.27 20.51 11.86
CA LEU A 385 14.30 20.18 12.86
C LEU A 385 15.59 19.67 12.22
N ALA A 386 15.47 18.81 11.21
CA ALA A 386 16.59 18.26 10.46
C ALA A 386 17.42 19.36 9.79
N MET A 387 16.72 20.29 9.13
CA MET A 387 17.32 21.42 8.45
C MET A 387 17.98 22.40 9.42
N LEU A 388 17.39 22.60 10.59
CA LEU A 388 18.01 23.37 11.66
C LEU A 388 19.31 22.69 12.14
N ALA A 389 19.29 21.39 12.37
CA ALA A 389 20.47 20.63 12.76
C ALA A 389 21.57 20.66 11.69
N ALA A 390 21.21 20.55 10.40
CA ALA A 390 22.13 20.66 9.28
C ALA A 390 22.76 22.06 9.17
N LEU A 391 21.96 23.13 9.36
CA LEU A 391 22.45 24.51 9.39
C LEU A 391 23.42 24.73 10.56
N LEU A 392 23.07 24.28 11.76
CA LEU A 392 23.95 24.39 12.92
C LEU A 392 25.23 23.59 12.70
N GLY A 393 25.13 22.39 12.16
CA GLY A 393 26.28 21.56 11.80
C GLY A 393 27.21 22.23 10.80
N SER A 394 26.68 22.84 9.73
CA SER A 394 27.48 23.47 8.69
C SER A 394 28.09 24.81 9.12
N MET A 395 27.42 25.58 9.99
CA MET A 395 27.90 26.89 10.46
C MET A 395 28.74 26.82 11.74
N THR A 396 28.66 25.75 12.52
CA THR A 396 29.39 25.64 13.80
C THR A 396 30.38 24.50 13.80
N LEU A 397 29.90 23.27 13.65
CA LEU A 397 30.72 22.06 13.77
C LEU A 397 31.74 21.98 12.62
N LEU A 398 31.29 22.19 11.38
CA LEU A 398 32.14 22.13 10.19
C LEU A 398 33.34 23.09 10.27
N PRO A 399 33.16 24.42 10.44
CA PRO A 399 34.31 25.31 10.56
C PRO A 399 35.18 24.97 11.76
N LYS A 400 34.59 24.58 12.89
CA LYS A 400 35.37 24.20 14.08
C LYS A 400 36.28 22.99 13.81
N LEU A 401 35.79 21.98 13.10
CA LEU A 401 36.59 20.82 12.69
C LEU A 401 37.73 21.23 11.75
N ILE A 402 37.47 22.11 10.78
CA ILE A 402 38.51 22.64 9.89
C ILE A 402 39.60 23.38 10.71
N LEU A 403 39.22 24.20 11.69
CA LEU A 403 40.16 24.93 12.55
C LEU A 403 41.02 24.02 13.44
N ILE A 404 40.45 22.92 13.93
CA ILE A 404 41.14 21.96 14.80
C ILE A 404 42.12 21.10 13.99
N PHE A 405 41.65 20.49 12.91
CA PHE A 405 42.44 19.51 12.15
C PHE A 405 43.37 20.16 11.13
N LYS A 406 43.14 21.43 10.76
CA LYS A 406 43.95 22.20 9.80
C LYS A 406 44.34 21.39 8.56
N PRO A 407 43.35 20.86 7.82
CA PRO A 407 43.58 19.89 6.75
C PRO A 407 44.23 20.49 5.49
N LEU A 408 44.38 21.81 5.41
CA LEU A 408 44.94 22.54 4.26
C LEU A 408 46.44 22.86 4.43
N GLY A 409 47.08 22.40 5.50
CA GLY A 409 48.49 22.66 5.80
C GLY A 409 48.70 23.91 6.68
N LYS A 410 49.97 24.31 6.82
CA LYS A 410 50.39 25.51 7.57
C LYS A 410 50.44 26.75 6.70
#